data_AF-A0A7Y2TF24-F1
#
_entry.id   AF-A0A7Y2TF24-F1
#
_cell.length_a   1.000
_cell.length_b   1.000
_cell.length_c   1.000
_cell.angle_alpha   90.00
_cell.angle_beta   90.00
_cell.angle_gamma   90.00
#
_symmetry.space_group_name_H-M   'P 1'
#
loop_
_entity.id
_entity.type
_entity.pdbx_description
1 polymer ?
#
loop_
_entity_poly.entity_id
_entity_poly.type
_entity_poly.pdbx_seq_one_letter_code
_entity_poly.pdbx_strand_id
1 'polypeptide(L)'
;MAKDKQFNYLNFFYGLGATIILVAAMFKFLGWRHADKIFVIGILVEAVVFLISAFDWGSGSKNYDWEKVFPQLDTDEENELLMSQGIAEGTQQQQVLKIMETISTLNNSVTELNNATKKLTNSVEMMEKNYESVTESTQKYQTEIDNLRDKISHANNRLKEFDNFNYQKNK
;
A
#
# COMPACT_ATOMS: atom_id res chain seq x y z
N MET A 1 28.56 6.93 24.97
CA MET A 1 29.50 6.84 23.83
C MET A 1 28.77 7.28 22.58
N ALA A 2 29.14 8.44 22.02
CA ALA A 2 28.55 8.91 20.77
C ALA A 2 29.09 8.01 19.64
N LYS A 3 28.20 7.25 19.01
CA LYS A 3 28.53 6.35 17.90
C LYS A 3 28.90 7.23 16.70
N ASP A 4 30.17 7.24 16.34
CA ASP A 4 30.67 7.98 15.19
C ASP A 4 29.83 7.64 13.96
N LYS A 5 29.18 8.66 13.42
CA LYS A 5 28.30 8.56 12.27
C LYS A 5 29.20 8.38 11.04
N GLN A 6 29.73 7.18 10.86
CA GLN A 6 30.52 6.82 9.69
C GLN A 6 29.65 7.11 8.46
N PHE A 7 30.08 8.07 7.64
CA PHE A 7 29.39 8.40 6.41
C PHE A 7 29.40 7.16 5.52
N ASN A 8 28.23 6.57 5.30
CA ASN A 8 28.08 5.42 4.42
C ASN A 8 28.19 5.92 2.97
N TYR A 9 29.43 6.14 2.50
CA TYR A 9 29.72 6.57 1.14
C TYR A 9 29.00 5.71 0.09
N LEU A 10 28.81 4.42 0.38
CA LEU A 10 28.03 3.49 -0.42
C LEU A 10 26.57 3.90 -0.61
N ASN A 11 25.89 4.30 0.46
CA ASN A 11 24.50 4.74 0.38
C ASN A 11 24.38 6.06 -0.41
N PHE A 12 25.42 6.91 -0.35
CA PHE A 12 25.50 8.13 -1.15
C PHE A 12 25.71 7.83 -2.63
N PHE A 13 26.65 6.95 -2.98
CA PHE A 13 26.88 6.53 -4.38
C PHE A 13 25.68 5.77 -4.96
N TYR A 14 24.96 5.00 -4.14
CA TYR A 14 23.69 4.36 -4.51
C TYR A 14 22.62 5.41 -4.84
N GLY A 15 22.40 6.40 -3.96
CA GLY A 15 21.46 7.48 -4.21
C GLY A 15 21.83 8.34 -5.43
N LEU A 16 23.14 8.51 -5.67
CA LEU A 16 23.66 9.25 -6.83
C LEU A 16 23.38 8.51 -8.14
N GLY A 17 23.68 7.21 -8.20
CA GLY A 17 23.39 6.36 -9.36
C GLY A 17 21.90 6.33 -9.70
N ALA A 18 21.05 6.11 -8.68
CA ALA A 18 19.60 6.11 -8.81
C ALA A 18 19.05 7.45 -9.35
N THR A 19 19.68 8.57 -9.00
CA THR A 19 19.30 9.89 -9.53
C THR A 19 19.69 10.03 -11.00
N ILE A 20 20.89 9.56 -11.38
CA ILE A 20 21.39 9.61 -12.76
C ILE A 20 20.50 8.79 -13.71
N ILE A 21 20.09 7.58 -13.31
CA ILE A 21 19.22 6.74 -14.13
C ILE A 21 17.80 7.33 -14.27
N LEU A 22 17.27 7.96 -13.23
CA LEU A 22 15.97 8.61 -13.27
C LEU A 22 15.98 9.80 -14.25
N VAL A 23 17.02 10.62 -14.21
CA VAL A 23 17.21 11.72 -15.18
C VAL A 23 17.36 11.17 -16.61
N ALA A 24 18.10 10.09 -16.80
CA ALA A 24 18.25 9.46 -18.11
C ALA A 24 16.92 8.89 -18.65
N ALA A 25 16.11 8.28 -17.77
CA ALA A 25 14.76 7.78 -18.10
C ALA A 25 13.80 8.94 -18.45
N MET A 26 13.90 10.06 -17.74
CA MET A 26 13.13 11.27 -18.03
C MET A 26 13.43 11.78 -19.45
N PHE A 27 14.70 11.85 -19.86
CA PHE A 27 15.07 12.26 -21.21
C PHE A 27 14.57 11.30 -22.30
N LYS A 28 14.54 9.99 -22.02
CA LYS A 28 13.95 8.99 -22.92
C LYS A 28 12.46 9.20 -23.12
N PHE A 29 11.72 9.49 -22.04
CA PHE A 29 10.28 9.74 -22.11
C PHE A 29 9.94 11.03 -22.88
N LEU A 30 10.78 12.07 -22.75
CA LEU A 30 10.61 13.34 -23.45
C LEU A 30 10.87 13.29 -24.97
N GLY A 31 11.32 12.15 -25.52
CA GLY A 31 11.54 11.96 -26.96
C GLY A 31 12.68 12.81 -27.53
N TRP A 32 13.63 13.23 -26.69
CA TRP A 32 14.75 14.07 -27.14
C TRP A 32 15.68 13.35 -28.11
N ARG A 33 16.20 14.09 -29.09
CA ARG A 33 17.16 13.55 -30.07
C ARG A 33 18.42 13.08 -29.34
N HIS A 34 18.77 11.80 -29.50
CA HIS A 34 19.87 11.10 -28.81
C HIS A 34 19.58 10.63 -27.38
N ALA A 35 18.32 10.70 -26.92
CA ALA A 35 17.94 10.22 -25.59
C ALA A 35 18.27 8.75 -25.36
N ASP A 36 18.17 7.89 -26.39
CA ASP A 36 18.52 6.47 -26.26
C ASP A 36 19.98 6.25 -25.86
N LYS A 37 20.91 7.06 -26.38
CA LYS A 37 22.33 6.96 -26.03
C LYS A 37 22.58 7.36 -24.57
N ILE A 38 21.92 8.44 -24.12
CA ILE A 38 21.99 8.95 -22.74
C ILE A 38 21.34 7.94 -21.77
N PHE A 39 20.26 7.30 -22.19
CA PHE A 39 19.58 6.27 -21.43
C PHE A 39 20.43 5.02 -21.23
N VAL A 40 21.07 4.54 -22.30
CA VAL A 40 21.95 3.36 -22.24
C VAL A 40 23.16 3.61 -21.33
N ILE A 41 23.79 4.79 -21.41
CA ILE A 41 24.92 5.11 -20.51
C ILE A 41 24.46 5.24 -19.06
N GLY A 42 23.28 5.83 -18.80
CA GLY A 42 22.71 5.94 -17.46
C GLY A 42 22.44 4.59 -16.80
N ILE A 43 21.85 3.64 -17.55
CA ILE A 43 21.64 2.27 -17.07
C ILE A 43 22.96 1.54 -16.85
N LEU A 44 23.94 1.74 -17.73
CA LEU A 44 25.24 1.06 -17.61
C LEU A 44 26.01 1.53 -16.36
N VAL A 45 25.97 2.82 -16.05
CA VAL A 45 26.55 3.36 -14.81
C VAL A 45 25.85 2.78 -13.58
N GLU A 46 24.51 2.73 -13.57
CA GLU A 46 23.75 2.14 -12.47
C GLU A 46 24.04 0.64 -12.30
N ALA A 47 24.15 -0.11 -13.39
CA ALA A 47 24.48 -1.53 -13.35
C ALA A 47 25.86 -1.79 -12.71
N VAL A 48 26.85 -0.92 -12.95
CA VAL A 48 28.17 -1.02 -12.33
C VAL A 48 28.11 -0.69 -10.83
N VAL A 49 27.41 0.37 -10.46
CA VAL A 49 27.22 0.75 -9.03
C VAL A 49 26.50 -0.37 -8.28
N PHE A 50 25.46 -0.94 -8.87
CA PHE A 50 24.71 -2.05 -8.29
C PHE A 50 25.57 -3.32 -8.14
N LEU A 51 26.41 -3.62 -9.14
CA LEU A 51 27.34 -4.75 -9.08
C LEU A 51 28.37 -4.57 -7.97
N ILE A 52 28.96 -3.39 -7.81
CA ILE A 52 29.88 -3.09 -6.71
C ILE A 52 29.15 -3.19 -5.35
N SER A 53 27.93 -2.67 -5.26
CA SER A 53 27.10 -2.75 -4.05
C SER A 53 26.75 -4.19 -3.66
N ALA A 54 26.57 -5.09 -4.62
CA ALA A 54 26.27 -6.49 -4.35
C ALA A 54 27.44 -7.21 -3.64
N PHE A 55 28.67 -6.78 -3.90
CA PHE A 55 29.86 -7.30 -3.20
C PHE A 55 30.07 -6.68 -1.80
N ASP A 56 29.40 -5.58 -1.49
CA ASP A 56 29.48 -4.89 -0.18
C ASP A 56 28.41 -5.34 0.84
N TRP A 57 27.86 -6.55 0.64
CA TRP A 57 27.03 -7.24 1.62
C TRP A 57 27.89 -7.76 2.79
N GLY A 58 28.71 -6.90 3.39
CA GLY A 58 29.50 -7.16 4.59
C GLY A 58 29.23 -6.16 5.72
N SER A 59 28.60 -5.02 5.43
CA SER A 59 28.24 -4.03 6.46
C SER A 59 26.99 -4.48 7.21
N GLY A 60 27.24 -5.25 8.28
CA GLY A 60 26.33 -5.77 9.30
C GLY A 60 24.93 -5.19 9.33
N SER A 61 23.94 -6.10 9.34
CA SER A 61 22.62 -5.83 9.88
C SER A 61 22.80 -4.98 11.13
N LYS A 62 22.22 -3.77 11.13
CA LYS A 62 22.05 -3.04 12.38
C LYS A 62 21.24 -3.98 13.27
N ASN A 63 21.90 -4.65 14.21
CA ASN A 63 21.22 -5.38 15.25
C ASN A 63 20.45 -4.29 16.00
N TYR A 64 19.16 -4.25 15.73
CA TYR A 64 18.24 -3.44 16.49
C TYR A 64 18.13 -4.12 17.84
N ASP A 65 18.57 -3.43 18.90
CA ASP A 65 18.48 -3.93 20.28
C ASP A 65 17.00 -3.94 20.71
N TRP A 66 16.20 -4.87 20.16
CA TRP A 66 14.77 -4.99 20.43
C TRP A 66 14.47 -5.26 21.91
N GLU A 67 15.44 -5.84 22.62
CA GLU A 67 15.44 -6.05 24.08
C GLU A 67 15.21 -4.75 24.86
N LYS A 68 15.68 -3.59 24.35
CA LYS A 68 15.44 -2.29 25.00
C LYS A 68 13.97 -1.84 24.94
N VAL A 69 13.21 -2.33 23.97
CA VAL A 69 11.79 -1.97 23.76
C VAL A 69 10.87 -3.08 24.28
N PHE A 70 11.36 -4.32 24.27
CA PHE A 70 10.66 -5.50 24.76
C PHE A 70 11.56 -6.21 25.78
N PRO A 71 11.57 -5.75 27.05
CA PRO A 71 12.41 -6.35 28.10
C PRO A 71 12.13 -7.84 28.33
N GLN A 72 10.94 -8.32 27.93
CA GLN A 72 10.57 -9.75 27.91
C GLN A 72 11.37 -10.62 26.92
N LEU A 73 12.22 -10.03 26.08
CA LEU A 73 13.17 -10.75 25.21
C LEU A 73 14.58 -10.81 25.78
N ASP A 74 14.85 -10.08 26.87
CA ASP A 74 16.14 -10.06 27.55
C ASP A 74 16.29 -11.38 28.34
N THR A 75 16.81 -12.40 27.68
CA THR A 75 16.99 -13.75 28.26
C THR A 75 18.22 -13.87 29.16
N ASP A 76 18.94 -12.78 29.41
CA ASP A 76 20.19 -12.83 30.18
C ASP A 76 19.95 -12.77 31.70
N GLU A 77 18.83 -12.19 32.18
CA GLU A 77 18.49 -12.21 33.62
C GLU A 77 17.89 -13.56 34.10
N GLU A 78 17.30 -14.36 33.20
CA GLU A 78 16.70 -15.65 33.58
C GLU A 78 17.71 -16.81 33.63
N ASN A 79 18.89 -16.67 33.01
CA ASN A 79 19.87 -17.76 32.91
C ASN A 79 20.81 -17.88 34.13
N GLU A 80 21.00 -16.84 34.95
CA GLU A 80 21.85 -16.95 36.14
C GLU A 80 21.15 -17.63 37.34
N LEU A 81 19.81 -17.64 37.38
CA LEU A 81 19.05 -18.30 38.44
C LEU A 81 18.79 -19.80 38.17
N LEU A 82 18.92 -20.25 36.92
CA LEU A 82 18.60 -21.63 36.52
C LEU A 82 19.76 -22.62 36.67
N MET A 83 21.00 -22.15 36.92
CA MET A 83 22.15 -23.06 37.12
C MET A 83 22.32 -23.58 38.55
N SER A 84 21.58 -23.06 39.54
CA SER A 84 21.82 -23.40 40.96
C SER A 84 20.86 -24.43 41.58
N GLN A 85 19.83 -24.92 40.88
CA GLN A 85 18.86 -25.79 41.55
C GLN A 85 18.43 -26.95 40.67
N GLY A 86 19.14 -28.07 40.82
CA GLY A 86 18.56 -29.37 40.56
C GLY A 86 17.29 -29.58 41.38
N ILE A 87 16.43 -30.48 40.87
CA ILE A 87 15.11 -30.91 41.34
C ILE A 87 13.94 -30.19 40.64
N ALA A 88 13.36 -30.82 39.61
CA ALA A 88 12.01 -31.41 39.70
C ALA A 88 11.46 -31.78 38.30
N GLU A 89 11.18 -33.06 38.09
CA GLU A 89 10.45 -33.65 36.95
C GLU A 89 8.98 -33.18 36.81
N GLY A 90 8.62 -32.00 37.34
CA GLY A 90 7.26 -31.43 37.31
C GLY A 90 6.97 -30.51 36.12
N THR A 91 7.98 -30.13 35.33
CA THR A 91 7.87 -29.07 34.31
C THR A 91 7.38 -29.56 32.95
N GLN A 92 7.52 -30.85 32.62
CA GLN A 92 7.12 -31.39 31.31
C GLN A 92 5.58 -31.44 31.14
N GLN A 93 4.83 -31.76 32.21
CA GLN A 93 3.36 -31.78 32.17
C GLN A 93 2.77 -30.37 32.08
N GLN A 94 3.35 -29.40 32.78
CA GLN A 94 2.96 -28.00 32.66
C GLN A 94 3.21 -27.43 31.26
N GLN A 95 4.33 -27.78 30.63
CA GLN A 95 4.61 -27.39 29.25
C GLN A 95 3.59 -27.99 28.27
N VAL A 96 3.22 -29.27 28.44
CA VAL A 96 2.21 -29.94 27.60
C VAL A 96 0.81 -29.31 27.78
N LEU A 97 0.41 -28.97 29.01
CA LEU A 97 -0.86 -28.29 29.27
C LEU A 97 -0.91 -26.91 28.62
N LYS A 98 0.20 -26.16 28.67
CA LYS A 98 0.32 -24.83 28.04
C LYS A 98 0.25 -24.93 26.51
N ILE A 99 0.83 -25.98 25.92
CA ILE A 99 0.72 -26.25 24.48
C ILE A 99 -0.72 -26.60 24.10
N MET A 100 -1.41 -27.44 24.87
CA MET A 100 -2.81 -27.80 24.60
C MET A 100 -3.74 -26.59 24.70
N GLU A 101 -3.53 -25.72 25.69
CA GLU A 101 -4.25 -24.44 25.82
C GLU A 101 -3.98 -23.53 24.61
N THR A 102 -2.72 -23.42 24.17
CA THR A 102 -2.32 -22.63 23.00
C THR A 102 -2.93 -23.16 21.70
N ILE A 103 -3.02 -24.48 21.55
CA ILE A 103 -3.64 -25.11 20.37
C ILE A 103 -5.14 -24.84 20.34
N SER A 104 -5.81 -24.90 21.50
CA SER A 104 -7.24 -24.60 21.63
C SER A 104 -7.53 -23.13 21.29
N THR A 105 -6.75 -22.19 21.82
CA THR A 105 -6.89 -20.77 21.51
C THR A 105 -6.60 -20.49 20.03
N LEU A 106 -5.55 -21.11 19.46
CA LEU A 106 -5.24 -20.98 18.03
C LEU A 106 -6.40 -21.48 17.15
N ASN A 107 -7.03 -22.60 17.49
CA ASN A 107 -8.16 -23.13 16.72
C ASN A 107 -9.38 -22.19 16.74
N ASN A 108 -9.64 -21.56 17.88
CA ASN A 108 -10.66 -20.52 18.00
C ASN A 108 -10.30 -19.28 17.17
N SER A 109 -9.05 -18.82 17.22
CA SER A 109 -8.58 -17.69 16.40
C SER A 109 -8.66 -17.98 14.90
N VAL A 110 -8.32 -19.18 14.45
CA VAL A 110 -8.46 -19.60 13.04
C VAL A 110 -9.94 -19.62 12.63
N THR A 111 -10.83 -20.06 13.52
CA THR A 111 -12.28 -20.04 13.27
C THR A 111 -12.81 -18.61 13.16
N GLU A 112 -12.37 -17.70 14.03
CA GLU A 112 -12.72 -16.28 13.97
C GLU A 112 -12.19 -15.61 12.69
N LEU A 113 -10.94 -15.91 12.29
CA LEU A 113 -10.36 -15.42 11.03
C LEU A 113 -11.12 -15.92 9.80
N ASN A 114 -11.54 -17.19 9.80
CA ASN A 114 -12.37 -17.73 8.73
C ASN A 114 -13.74 -17.04 8.67
N ASN A 115 -14.34 -16.74 9.82
CA ASN A 115 -15.59 -15.99 9.90
C ASN A 115 -15.42 -14.53 9.45
N ALA A 116 -14.32 -13.88 9.81
CA ALA A 116 -13.99 -12.52 9.37
C ALA A 116 -13.76 -12.47 7.85
N THR A 117 -13.01 -13.43 7.30
CA THR A 117 -12.78 -13.56 5.86
C THR A 117 -14.08 -13.77 5.11
N LYS A 118 -14.97 -14.65 5.59
CA LYS A 118 -16.31 -14.84 4.99
C LYS A 118 -17.14 -13.55 4.99
N LYS A 119 -17.13 -12.79 6.10
CA LYS A 119 -17.82 -11.49 6.16
C LYS A 119 -17.23 -10.49 5.18
N LEU A 120 -15.90 -10.47 5.02
CA LEU A 120 -15.21 -9.63 4.05
C LEU A 120 -15.60 -9.98 2.61
N THR A 121 -15.56 -11.25 2.23
CA THR A 121 -16.00 -11.71 0.90
C THR A 121 -17.44 -11.30 0.63
N ASN A 122 -18.36 -11.54 1.56
CA ASN A 122 -19.75 -11.13 1.42
C ASN A 122 -19.90 -9.60 1.30
N SER A 123 -19.09 -8.83 2.03
CA SER A 123 -19.08 -7.37 1.94
C SER A 123 -18.58 -6.88 0.59
N VAL A 124 -17.57 -7.54 0.00
CA VAL A 124 -17.06 -7.23 -1.34
C VAL A 124 -18.11 -7.57 -2.40
N GLU A 125 -18.78 -8.72 -2.31
CA GLU A 125 -19.88 -9.08 -3.22
C GLU A 125 -21.06 -8.09 -3.13
N MET A 126 -21.43 -7.66 -1.91
CA MET A 126 -22.45 -6.61 -1.74
C MET A 126 -21.98 -5.25 -2.28
N MET A 127 -20.69 -4.93 -2.16
CA MET A 127 -20.13 -3.70 -2.71
C MET A 127 -20.17 -3.70 -4.24
N GLU A 128 -19.86 -4.82 -4.87
CA GLU A 128 -19.95 -5.00 -6.33
C GLU A 128 -21.39 -4.81 -6.82
N LYS A 129 -22.37 -5.46 -6.16
CA LYS A 129 -23.79 -5.29 -6.48
C LYS A 129 -24.28 -3.86 -6.23
N ASN A 130 -23.84 -3.21 -5.16
CA ASN A 130 -24.18 -1.81 -4.89
C ASN A 130 -23.57 -0.87 -5.92
N TYR A 131 -22.35 -1.15 -6.40
CA TYR A 131 -21.71 -0.35 -7.43
C TYR A 131 -22.46 -0.44 -8.77
N GLU A 132 -22.91 -1.63 -9.16
CA GLU A 132 -23.75 -1.85 -10.34
C GLU A 132 -25.08 -1.10 -10.21
N SER A 133 -25.77 -1.22 -9.07
CA SER A 133 -27.03 -0.54 -8.79
C SER A 133 -26.90 1.00 -8.78
N VAL A 134 -25.84 1.53 -8.16
CA VAL A 134 -25.56 2.97 -8.15
C VAL A 134 -25.26 3.48 -9.56
N THR A 135 -24.51 2.71 -10.35
CA THR A 135 -24.20 3.06 -11.74
C THR A 135 -25.47 3.09 -12.59
N GLU A 136 -26.32 2.06 -12.49
CA GLU A 136 -27.60 2.00 -13.21
C GLU A 136 -28.53 3.15 -12.81
N SER A 137 -28.66 3.43 -11.50
CA SER A 137 -29.45 4.54 -10.99
C SER A 137 -28.93 5.89 -11.49
N THR A 138 -27.61 6.08 -11.50
CA THR A 138 -26.97 7.30 -12.03
C THR A 138 -27.23 7.47 -13.53
N GLN A 139 -27.19 6.40 -14.31
CA GLN A 139 -27.55 6.45 -15.74
C GLN A 139 -29.01 6.82 -15.96
N LYS A 140 -29.93 6.27 -15.15
CA LYS A 140 -31.36 6.64 -15.19
C LYS A 140 -31.56 8.11 -14.82
N TYR A 141 -30.87 8.60 -13.79
CA TYR A 141 -30.90 10.03 -13.43
C TYR A 141 -30.38 10.92 -14.56
N GLN A 142 -29.28 10.54 -15.21
CA GLN A 142 -28.75 11.29 -16.35
C GLN A 142 -29.78 11.38 -17.47
N THR A 143 -30.42 10.26 -17.80
CA THR A 143 -31.48 10.20 -18.83
C THR A 143 -32.68 11.07 -18.47
N GLU A 144 -33.11 11.07 -17.21
CA GLU A 144 -34.24 11.90 -16.77
C GLU A 144 -33.88 13.39 -16.79
N ILE A 145 -32.65 13.76 -16.43
CA ILE A 145 -32.17 15.14 -16.54
C ILE A 145 -32.12 15.59 -18.00
N ASP A 146 -31.68 14.73 -18.92
CA ASP A 146 -31.67 15.03 -20.35
C ASP A 146 -33.09 15.23 -20.89
N ASN A 147 -34.03 14.36 -20.51
CA ASN A 147 -35.46 14.52 -20.82
C ASN A 147 -36.03 15.84 -20.26
N LEU A 148 -35.67 16.21 -19.03
CA LEU A 148 -36.09 17.46 -18.41
C LEU A 148 -35.50 18.67 -19.14
N ARG A 149 -34.23 18.62 -19.50
CA ARG A 149 -33.55 19.65 -20.28
C ARG A 149 -34.26 19.87 -21.62
N ASP A 150 -34.63 18.80 -22.31
CA ASP A 150 -35.36 18.89 -23.57
C ASP A 150 -36.75 19.50 -23.38
N LYS A 151 -37.50 19.06 -22.36
CA LYS A 151 -38.80 19.66 -22.02
C LYS A 151 -38.69 21.16 -21.73
N ILE A 152 -37.67 21.58 -20.99
CA ILE A 152 -37.41 23.00 -20.69
C ILE A 152 -37.03 23.77 -21.97
N SER A 153 -36.19 23.19 -22.83
CA SER A 153 -35.82 23.78 -24.11
C SER A 153 -37.05 24.00 -25.00
N HIS A 154 -37.91 22.97 -25.13
CA HIS A 154 -39.17 23.07 -25.86
C HIS A 154 -40.09 24.13 -25.26
N ALA A 155 -40.26 24.17 -23.94
CA ALA A 155 -41.06 25.20 -23.28
C ALA A 155 -40.54 26.61 -23.57
N ASN A 156 -39.22 26.81 -23.52
CA ASN A 156 -38.60 28.10 -23.79
C ASN A 156 -38.80 28.53 -25.26
N ASN A 157 -38.67 27.60 -26.21
CA ASN A 157 -38.94 27.89 -27.62
C ASN A 157 -40.41 28.24 -27.86
N ARG A 158 -41.35 27.53 -27.21
CA ARG A 158 -42.78 27.85 -27.29
C ARG A 158 -43.10 29.24 -26.75
N LEU A 159 -42.46 29.65 -25.65
CA LEU A 159 -42.62 31.02 -25.13
C LEU A 159 -42.15 32.07 -26.14
N LYS A 160 -41.00 31.87 -26.78
CA LYS A 160 -40.52 32.76 -27.85
C LYS A 160 -41.47 32.82 -29.05
N GLU A 161 -42.05 31.68 -29.45
CA GLU A 161 -43.07 31.64 -30.50
C GLU A 161 -44.30 32.47 -30.12
N PHE A 162 -44.79 32.35 -28.88
CA PHE A 162 -45.92 33.14 -28.38
C PHE A 162 -45.63 34.64 -28.35
N ASP A 163 -44.44 35.05 -27.89
CA ASP A 163 -44.03 36.46 -27.89
C ASP A 163 -43.98 37.04 -29.31
N ASN A 164 -43.40 36.30 -30.24
CA ASN A 164 -43.34 36.70 -31.65
C ASN A 164 -44.73 36.78 -32.30
N PHE A 165 -45.62 35.81 -32.00
CA PHE A 165 -46.99 35.82 -32.49
C PHE A 165 -47.77 37.05 -31.97
N ASN A 166 -47.65 37.36 -30.68
CA ASN A 166 -48.28 38.55 -30.11
C ASN A 166 -47.71 39.86 -30.67
N TYR A 167 -46.40 39.91 -30.96
CA TYR A 167 -45.78 41.06 -31.59
C TYR A 167 -46.29 41.29 -33.02
N GLN A 168 -46.48 40.23 -33.82
CA GLN A 168 -47.04 40.34 -35.17
C GLN A 168 -48.52 40.73 -35.19
N LYS A 169 -49.31 40.34 -34.19
CA LYS A 169 -50.73 40.69 -34.09
C LYS A 169 -50.98 42.16 -33.72
N ASN A 170 -50.01 42.82 -33.06
CA ASN A 170 -50.10 44.21 -32.61
C ASN A 170 -49.44 45.22 -33.58
N LYS A 171 -49.08 44.79 -34.79
CA LYS A 171 -48.66 45.63 -35.92
C LYS A 171 -49.76 45.69 -36.96
#